data_AF-A0A7W0T3C9-F1
#
_entry.id   AF-A0A7W0T3C9-F1
#
_cell.length_a   1.000
_cell.length_b   1.000
_cell.length_c   1.000
_cell.angle_alpha   90.00
_cell.angle_beta   90.00
_cell.angle_gamma   90.00
#
_symmetry.space_group_name_H-M   'P 1'
#
loop_
_entity.id
_entity.type
_entity.pdbx_description
1 polymer ?
#
loop_
_entity_poly.entity_id
_entity_poly.type
_entity_poly.pdbx_seq_one_letter_code
_entity_poly.pdbx_strand_id
1 'polypeptide(L)'
;MSNTLARTLQADLNYFAEKVGFSNVKVDGQLGPQTVEAFRAVHAAVTKQNPMLAGAMTPPSDAAGLEQKAELAREWLESTARDALGLGDLRRFHFGEGKDWNIKGAIAYGAGGAHAEFEALQRELNTVAAQVGLEPLEVDGFIGKHTANFVSKVYEAVVAKNSAYGATPFPVPDTKELAAEYAMFIRNWLSKIRSVLGSNVA
;
A
#
# COMPACT_ATOMS: atom_id res chain seq x y z
N MET A 1 2.41 -4.05 -19.63
CA MET A 1 1.68 -3.44 -18.49
C MET A 1 2.40 -2.17 -18.04
N SER A 2 1.74 -1.19 -17.40
CA SER A 2 2.46 -0.03 -16.84
C SER A 2 3.21 -0.42 -15.55
N ASN A 3 4.38 0.19 -15.30
CA ASN A 3 5.15 -0.06 -14.08
C ASN A 3 4.31 0.24 -12.82
N THR A 4 3.50 1.30 -12.86
CA THR A 4 2.55 1.66 -11.80
C THR A 4 1.56 0.54 -11.52
N LEU A 5 0.95 -0.06 -12.55
CA LEU A 5 -0.03 -1.14 -12.37
C LEU A 5 0.60 -2.38 -11.72
N ALA A 6 1.83 -2.72 -12.10
CA ALA A 6 2.58 -3.84 -11.52
C ALA A 6 2.89 -3.62 -10.03
N ARG A 7 3.36 -2.42 -9.69
CA ARG A 7 3.64 -2.01 -8.31
C ARG A 7 2.36 -2.01 -7.47
N THR A 8 1.26 -1.53 -8.04
CA THR A 8 -0.02 -1.56 -7.34
C THR A 8 -0.47 -2.99 -7.09
N LEU A 9 -0.44 -3.90 -8.07
CA LEU A 9 -0.75 -5.31 -7.84
C LEU A 9 0.12 -5.96 -6.74
N GLN A 10 1.42 -5.69 -6.71
CA GLN A 10 2.32 -6.18 -5.66
C GLN A 10 1.91 -5.65 -4.27
N ALA A 11 1.57 -4.37 -4.15
CA ALA A 11 1.08 -3.81 -2.90
C ALA A 11 -0.29 -4.37 -2.49
N ASP A 12 -1.18 -4.60 -3.46
CA ASP A 12 -2.48 -5.22 -3.26
C ASP A 12 -2.33 -6.61 -2.65
N LEU A 13 -1.35 -7.38 -3.11
CA LEU A 13 -1.00 -8.68 -2.54
C LEU A 13 -0.48 -8.54 -1.11
N ASN A 14 0.42 -7.59 -0.83
CA ASN A 14 0.95 -7.40 0.52
C ASN A 14 -0.13 -7.06 1.57
N TYR A 15 -1.29 -6.55 1.13
CA TYR A 15 -2.42 -6.39 2.02
C TYR A 15 -2.94 -7.71 2.63
N PHE A 16 -2.75 -8.82 1.93
CA PHE A 16 -3.16 -10.16 2.36
C PHE A 16 -2.07 -10.95 3.08
N ALA A 17 -0.82 -10.49 3.03
CA ALA A 17 0.36 -11.23 3.47
C ALA A 17 0.22 -11.76 4.91
N GLU A 18 -0.14 -10.90 5.85
CA GLU A 18 -0.30 -11.26 7.27
C GLU A 18 -1.46 -12.25 7.48
N LYS A 19 -2.59 -12.05 6.79
CA LYS A 19 -3.79 -12.88 6.93
C LYS A 19 -3.63 -14.27 6.31
N VAL A 20 -2.95 -14.34 5.17
CA VAL A 20 -2.75 -15.57 4.40
C VAL A 20 -1.49 -16.32 4.83
N GLY A 21 -0.52 -15.63 5.43
CA GLY A 21 0.71 -16.20 5.97
C GLY A 21 1.85 -16.31 4.95
N PHE A 22 1.98 -15.35 4.03
CA PHE A 22 3.13 -15.24 3.13
C PHE A 22 3.94 -13.97 3.41
N SER A 23 5.22 -13.97 3.03
CA SER A 23 6.09 -12.81 3.15
C SER A 23 5.74 -11.75 2.11
N ASN A 24 5.70 -10.47 2.52
CA ASN A 24 5.50 -9.34 1.61
C ASN A 24 6.36 -9.48 0.35
N VAL A 25 5.71 -9.36 -0.81
CA VAL A 25 6.37 -9.23 -2.10
C VAL A 25 7.02 -7.85 -2.18
N LYS A 26 8.15 -7.78 -2.86
CA LYS A 26 8.80 -6.50 -3.12
C LYS A 26 7.95 -5.69 -4.10
N VAL A 27 7.74 -4.40 -3.82
CA VAL A 27 6.92 -3.51 -4.65
C VAL A 27 7.79 -2.71 -5.63
N ASP A 28 8.39 -3.39 -6.59
CA ASP A 28 9.35 -2.86 -7.58
C ASP A 28 8.85 -2.83 -9.03
N GLY A 29 7.63 -3.34 -9.26
CA GLY A 29 7.01 -3.43 -10.57
C GLY A 29 7.48 -4.62 -11.41
N GLN A 30 8.35 -5.48 -10.86
CA GLN A 30 8.79 -6.70 -11.51
C GLN A 30 7.97 -7.89 -11.00
N LEU A 31 7.03 -8.37 -11.81
CA LEU A 31 6.26 -9.57 -11.47
C LEU A 31 7.18 -10.80 -11.60
N GLY A 32 7.58 -11.36 -10.47
CA GLY A 32 8.43 -12.55 -10.40
C GLY A 32 7.70 -13.75 -9.78
N PRO A 33 8.41 -14.88 -9.58
CA PRO A 33 7.85 -16.08 -8.97
C PRO A 33 7.16 -15.82 -7.63
N GLN A 34 7.77 -14.99 -6.76
CA GLN A 34 7.19 -14.65 -5.46
C GLN A 34 5.83 -13.92 -5.61
N THR A 35 5.68 -13.04 -6.61
CA THR A 35 4.41 -12.34 -6.86
C THR A 35 3.32 -13.31 -7.31
N VAL A 36 3.67 -14.26 -8.17
CA VAL A 36 2.76 -15.31 -8.65
C VAL A 36 2.35 -16.24 -7.49
N GLU A 37 3.31 -16.66 -6.66
CA GLU A 37 3.06 -17.48 -5.48
C GLU A 37 2.17 -16.78 -4.47
N ALA A 38 2.41 -15.49 -4.19
CA ALA A 38 1.57 -14.67 -3.34
C ALA A 38 0.12 -14.61 -3.87
N PHE A 39 -0.06 -14.36 -5.17
CA PHE A 39 -1.40 -14.36 -5.78
C PHE A 39 -2.09 -15.72 -5.64
N ARG A 40 -1.38 -16.81 -5.89
CA ARG A 40 -1.90 -18.17 -5.75
C ARG A 40 -2.23 -18.52 -4.30
N ALA A 41 -1.46 -18.02 -3.34
CA ALA A 41 -1.75 -18.19 -1.92
C ALA A 41 -3.05 -17.47 -1.51
N VAL A 42 -3.26 -16.22 -1.98
CA VAL A 42 -4.53 -15.51 -1.77
C VAL A 42 -5.68 -16.26 -2.43
N HIS A 43 -5.52 -16.70 -3.68
CA HIS A 43 -6.53 -17.50 -4.39
C HIS A 43 -6.89 -18.78 -3.64
N ALA A 44 -5.90 -19.52 -3.15
CA ALA A 44 -6.12 -20.72 -2.37
C ALA A 44 -6.84 -20.42 -1.04
N ALA A 45 -6.47 -19.33 -0.35
CA ALA A 45 -7.14 -18.92 0.89
C ALA A 45 -8.61 -18.54 0.66
N VAL A 46 -8.91 -17.79 -0.41
CA VAL A 46 -10.28 -17.45 -0.81
C VAL A 46 -11.07 -18.71 -1.18
N THR A 47 -10.47 -19.60 -1.98
CA THR A 47 -11.10 -20.87 -2.38
C THR A 47 -11.40 -21.76 -1.18
N LYS A 48 -10.52 -21.78 -0.18
CA LYS A 48 -10.74 -22.50 1.09
C LYS A 48 -11.92 -21.93 1.87
N GLN A 49 -12.10 -20.61 1.85
CA GLN A 49 -13.21 -19.94 2.53
C GLN A 49 -14.54 -20.13 1.79
N ASN A 50 -14.53 -20.01 0.46
CA ASN A 50 -15.68 -20.21 -0.40
C ASN A 50 -15.25 -20.75 -1.78
N PRO A 51 -15.41 -22.05 -2.03
CA PRO A 51 -15.00 -22.68 -3.29
C PRO A 51 -15.68 -22.09 -4.54
N MET A 52 -16.88 -21.49 -4.40
CA MET A 52 -17.56 -20.87 -5.54
C MET A 52 -16.83 -19.64 -6.07
N LEU A 53 -16.04 -18.97 -5.23
CA LEU A 53 -15.25 -17.80 -5.62
C LEU A 53 -14.01 -18.17 -6.45
N ALA A 54 -13.62 -19.45 -6.48
CA ALA A 54 -12.50 -19.93 -7.28
C ALA A 54 -12.74 -19.73 -8.79
N GLY A 55 -14.00 -19.81 -9.23
CA GLY A 55 -14.39 -19.60 -10.63
C GLY A 55 -14.37 -18.15 -11.08
N ALA A 56 -14.33 -17.19 -10.15
CA ALA A 56 -14.29 -15.76 -10.46
C ALA A 56 -12.93 -15.32 -11.02
N MET A 57 -11.87 -16.10 -10.77
CA MET A 57 -10.53 -15.83 -11.28
C MET A 57 -9.70 -17.10 -11.35
N THR A 58 -9.28 -17.51 -12.55
CA THR A 58 -8.29 -18.59 -12.68
C THR A 58 -6.89 -18.04 -12.39
N PRO A 59 -6.19 -18.55 -11.36
CA PRO A 59 -4.90 -18.02 -10.98
C PRO A 59 -3.86 -18.28 -12.09
N PRO A 60 -3.09 -17.25 -12.48
CA PRO A 60 -2.00 -17.42 -13.45
C PRO A 60 -0.95 -18.43 -12.96
N SER A 61 -0.38 -19.20 -13.89
CA SER A 61 0.71 -20.14 -13.63
C SER A 61 2.07 -19.46 -13.48
N ASP A 62 2.23 -18.29 -14.09
CA ASP A 62 3.50 -17.58 -14.23
C ASP A 62 3.29 -16.06 -14.29
N ALA A 63 4.41 -15.33 -14.34
CA ALA A 63 4.44 -13.88 -14.33
C ALA A 63 3.80 -13.26 -15.59
N ALA A 64 3.97 -13.89 -16.76
CA ALA A 64 3.42 -13.38 -18.02
C ALA A 64 1.89 -13.48 -18.02
N GLY A 65 1.34 -14.58 -17.51
CA GLY A 65 -0.10 -14.74 -17.31
C GLY A 65 -0.66 -13.76 -16.28
N LEU A 66 0.10 -13.44 -15.22
CA LEU A 66 -0.29 -12.45 -14.23
C LEU A 66 -0.26 -11.03 -14.80
N GLU A 67 0.73 -10.70 -15.61
CA GLU A 67 0.81 -9.43 -16.32
C GLU A 67 -0.41 -9.22 -17.25
N GLN A 68 -0.78 -10.23 -18.03
CA GLN A 68 -1.93 -10.17 -18.95
C GLN A 68 -3.26 -9.96 -18.23
N LYS A 69 -3.36 -10.35 -16.95
CA LYS A 69 -4.58 -10.27 -16.15
C LYS A 69 -4.48 -9.27 -15.00
N ALA A 70 -3.50 -8.38 -14.99
CA ALA A 70 -3.20 -7.56 -13.82
C ALA A 70 -4.39 -6.71 -13.35
N GLU A 71 -5.15 -6.10 -14.26
CA GLU A 71 -6.34 -5.30 -13.90
C GLU A 71 -7.43 -6.16 -13.27
N LEU A 72 -7.75 -7.30 -13.89
CA LEU A 72 -8.71 -8.27 -13.35
C LEU A 72 -8.26 -8.84 -12.00
N ALA A 73 -6.97 -9.14 -11.87
CA ALA A 73 -6.36 -9.63 -10.63
C ALA A 73 -6.53 -8.61 -9.50
N ARG A 74 -6.31 -7.32 -9.79
CA ARG A 74 -6.51 -6.24 -8.82
C ARG A 74 -7.97 -6.08 -8.42
N GLU A 75 -8.88 -6.03 -9.39
CA GLU A 75 -10.32 -5.93 -9.10
C GLU A 75 -10.79 -7.10 -8.24
N TRP A 76 -10.35 -8.32 -8.56
CA TRP A 76 -10.68 -9.52 -7.79
C TRP A 76 -10.08 -9.47 -6.38
N LEU A 77 -8.84 -9.01 -6.22
CA LEU A 77 -8.23 -8.80 -4.90
C LEU A 77 -9.02 -7.76 -4.10
N GLU A 78 -9.30 -6.60 -4.69
CA GLU A 78 -9.95 -5.47 -4.03
C GLU A 78 -11.40 -5.72 -3.61
N SER A 79 -12.14 -6.53 -4.36
CA SER A 79 -13.54 -6.87 -4.06
C SER A 79 -13.65 -8.24 -3.39
N THR A 80 -13.48 -9.29 -4.20
CA THR A 80 -13.80 -10.66 -3.84
C THR A 80 -12.90 -11.20 -2.73
N ALA A 81 -11.59 -11.05 -2.87
CA ALA A 81 -10.65 -11.62 -1.91
C ALA A 81 -10.70 -10.89 -0.56
N ARG A 82 -10.81 -9.56 -0.57
CA ARG A 82 -10.93 -8.75 0.64
C ARG A 82 -12.15 -9.13 1.45
N ASP A 83 -13.32 -9.20 0.81
CA ASP A 83 -14.57 -9.53 1.48
C ASP A 83 -14.54 -10.97 2.00
N ALA A 84 -14.09 -11.91 1.18
CA ALA A 84 -13.99 -13.31 1.58
C ALA A 84 -13.07 -13.52 2.80
N LEU A 85 -11.96 -12.79 2.88
CA LEU A 85 -10.98 -12.93 3.95
C LEU A 85 -11.21 -11.98 5.14
N GLY A 86 -12.25 -11.13 5.08
CA GLY A 86 -12.62 -10.19 6.13
C GLY A 86 -11.58 -9.09 6.35
N LEU A 87 -10.91 -8.63 5.29
CA LEU A 87 -9.87 -7.60 5.35
C LEU A 87 -10.47 -6.19 5.17
N GLY A 88 -11.16 -5.73 6.22
CA GLY A 88 -11.84 -4.43 6.27
C GLY A 88 -11.00 -3.25 6.77
N ASP A 89 -10.01 -3.48 7.63
CA ASP A 89 -9.44 -2.43 8.50
C ASP A 89 -8.49 -1.42 7.80
N LEU A 90 -7.94 -1.74 6.62
CA LEU A 90 -7.20 -0.77 5.79
C LEU A 90 -7.84 -0.69 4.41
N ARG A 91 -8.84 0.17 4.26
CA ARG A 91 -9.42 0.47 2.95
C ARG A 91 -8.46 1.36 2.15
N ARG A 92 -8.24 1.06 0.86
CA ARG A 92 -7.62 2.01 -0.06
C ARG A 92 -8.60 3.13 -0.38
N PHE A 93 -8.15 4.38 -0.32
CA PHE A 93 -8.97 5.50 -0.78
C PHE A 93 -9.01 5.49 -2.30
N HIS A 94 -10.21 5.52 -2.87
CA HIS A 94 -10.38 5.42 -4.32
C HIS A 94 -10.30 6.81 -4.96
N PHE A 95 -9.55 6.88 -6.07
CA PHE A 95 -9.41 8.07 -6.89
C PHE A 95 -10.63 8.27 -7.82
N GLY A 96 -11.10 9.51 -7.96
CA GLY A 96 -12.03 9.89 -9.02
C GLY A 96 -13.06 10.94 -8.59
N GLU A 97 -13.81 11.46 -9.56
CA GLU A 97 -14.92 12.37 -9.27
C GLU A 97 -16.00 11.68 -8.42
N GLY A 98 -16.40 12.31 -7.32
CA GLY A 98 -17.34 11.74 -6.35
C GLY A 98 -16.77 10.56 -5.53
N LYS A 99 -15.46 10.34 -5.56
CA LYS A 99 -14.77 9.31 -4.75
C LYS A 99 -14.11 9.93 -3.51
N ASP A 100 -13.34 9.12 -2.80
CA ASP A 100 -12.70 9.51 -1.55
C ASP A 100 -11.67 10.65 -1.74
N TRP A 101 -11.04 10.75 -2.92
CA TRP A 101 -10.11 11.85 -3.23
C TRP A 101 -9.99 12.12 -4.73
N ASN A 102 -9.49 13.31 -5.07
CA ASN A 102 -9.28 13.76 -6.44
C ASN A 102 -8.03 14.64 -6.55
N ILE A 103 -7.67 15.06 -7.77
CA ILE A 103 -6.50 15.89 -8.07
C ILE A 103 -6.96 17.27 -8.55
N LYS A 104 -6.31 18.31 -8.06
CA LYS A 104 -6.44 19.67 -8.59
C LYS A 104 -5.04 20.22 -8.88
N GLY A 105 -4.62 20.16 -10.13
CA GLY A 105 -3.28 20.56 -10.53
C GLY A 105 -2.20 19.73 -9.83
N ALA A 106 -1.36 20.36 -9.01
CA ALA A 106 -0.22 19.72 -8.36
C ALA A 106 -0.54 19.05 -7.02
N ILE A 107 -1.79 19.07 -6.56
CA ILE A 107 -2.22 18.50 -5.27
C ILE A 107 -3.28 17.42 -5.45
N ALA A 108 -3.19 16.37 -4.64
CA ALA A 108 -4.29 15.46 -4.35
C ALA A 108 -4.99 15.94 -3.07
N TYR A 109 -6.33 16.00 -3.11
CA TYR A 109 -7.17 16.47 -2.03
C TYR A 109 -8.28 15.46 -1.75
N GLY A 110 -8.55 15.24 -0.46
CA GLY A 110 -9.59 14.31 -0.01
C GLY A 110 -10.97 14.94 0.00
N ALA A 111 -12.00 14.13 -0.28
CA ALA A 111 -13.39 14.39 0.05
C ALA A 111 -13.79 13.59 1.29
N GLY A 112 -14.72 14.11 2.11
CA GLY A 112 -15.15 13.44 3.34
C GLY A 112 -13.98 13.18 4.31
N GLY A 113 -13.84 11.94 4.79
CA GLY A 113 -12.82 11.57 5.76
C GLY A 113 -11.38 11.57 5.24
N ALA A 114 -11.17 11.57 3.91
CA ALA A 114 -9.83 11.45 3.32
C ALA A 114 -8.93 12.65 3.61
N HIS A 115 -9.48 13.86 3.79
CA HIS A 115 -8.66 15.04 4.14
C HIS A 115 -8.05 14.91 5.54
N ALA A 116 -8.84 14.52 6.54
CA ALA A 116 -8.34 14.28 7.90
C ALA A 116 -7.29 13.15 7.92
N GLU A 117 -7.45 12.16 7.04
CA GLU A 117 -6.50 11.06 6.87
C GLU A 117 -5.18 11.52 6.24
N PHE A 118 -5.23 12.45 5.29
CA PHE A 118 -4.04 13.09 4.72
C PHE A 118 -3.32 13.96 5.76
N GLU A 119 -4.04 14.75 6.55
CA GLU A 119 -3.45 15.48 7.68
C GLU A 119 -2.79 14.53 8.69
N ALA A 120 -3.47 13.44 9.04
CA ALA A 120 -2.94 12.46 9.97
C ALA A 120 -1.67 11.78 9.42
N LEU A 121 -1.64 11.46 8.12
CA LEU A 121 -0.43 10.97 7.45
C LEU A 121 0.73 11.97 7.61
N GLN A 122 0.51 13.25 7.31
CA GLN A 122 1.56 14.28 7.42
C GLN A 122 2.06 14.42 8.87
N ARG A 123 1.16 14.37 9.87
CA ARG A 123 1.54 14.40 11.30
C ARG A 123 2.34 13.18 11.72
N GLU A 124 1.95 11.99 11.29
CA GLU A 124 2.67 10.75 11.59
C GLU A 124 4.03 10.70 10.91
N LEU A 125 4.13 11.19 9.67
CA LEU A 125 5.40 11.39 8.97
C LEU A 125 6.33 12.31 9.77
N ASN A 126 5.83 13.47 10.23
CA ASN A 126 6.61 14.39 11.05
C ASN A 126 7.06 13.76 12.38
N THR A 127 6.21 12.93 12.99
CA THR A 127 6.54 12.22 14.22
C THR A 127 7.71 11.26 14.02
N VAL A 128 7.69 10.46 12.95
CA VAL A 128 8.79 9.52 12.65
C VAL A 128 10.02 10.29 12.14
N ALA A 129 9.85 11.34 11.33
CA ALA A 129 10.90 12.21 10.84
C ALA A 129 11.77 12.78 11.97
N ALA A 130 11.15 13.24 13.06
CA ALA A 130 11.88 13.71 14.23
C ALA A 130 12.80 12.64 14.85
N GLN A 131 12.40 11.36 14.83
CA GLN A 131 13.18 10.24 15.37
C GLN A 131 14.34 9.81 14.45
N VAL A 132 14.34 10.28 13.19
CA VAL A 132 15.39 10.03 12.20
C VAL A 132 16.13 11.30 11.77
N GLY A 133 15.90 12.43 12.44
CA GLY A 133 16.63 13.69 12.22
C GLY A 133 16.26 14.43 10.93
N LEU A 134 15.02 14.30 10.46
CA LEU A 134 14.51 15.02 9.31
C LEU A 134 13.66 16.23 9.75
N GLU A 135 13.82 17.35 9.04
CA GLU A 135 12.97 18.54 9.22
C GLU A 135 11.50 18.22 8.92
N PRO A 136 10.54 18.74 9.69
CA PRO A 136 9.13 18.45 9.49
C PRO A 136 8.60 19.06 8.19
N LEU A 137 7.59 18.41 7.60
CA LEU A 137 6.80 18.92 6.50
C LEU A 137 5.59 19.71 7.02
N GLU A 138 4.98 20.54 6.17
CA GLU A 138 3.72 21.24 6.51
C GLU A 138 2.54 20.27 6.66
N VAL A 139 1.62 20.56 7.58
CA VAL A 139 0.40 19.76 7.77
C VAL A 139 -0.79 20.59 7.31
N ASP A 140 -1.34 20.25 6.15
CA ASP A 140 -2.41 20.98 5.47
C ASP A 140 -3.47 20.05 4.84
N GLY A 141 -3.30 18.73 4.95
CA GLY A 141 -4.22 17.74 4.38
C GLY A 141 -4.24 17.69 2.85
N PHE A 142 -3.25 18.30 2.19
CA PHE A 142 -3.05 18.23 0.75
C PHE A 142 -1.80 17.43 0.40
N ILE A 143 -1.97 16.39 -0.40
CA ILE A 143 -0.87 15.52 -0.80
C ILE A 143 -0.27 16.07 -2.09
N GLY A 144 0.89 16.70 -1.98
CA GLY A 144 1.67 17.19 -3.12
C GLY A 144 2.92 16.35 -3.38
N LYS A 145 3.72 16.78 -4.38
CA LYS A 145 5.05 16.19 -4.64
C LYS A 145 5.96 16.26 -3.41
N HIS A 146 5.86 17.32 -2.61
CA HIS A 146 6.62 17.47 -1.38
C HIS A 146 6.29 16.36 -0.38
N THR A 147 5.01 16.03 -0.17
CA THR A 147 4.59 14.95 0.73
C THR A 147 5.05 13.59 0.23
N ALA A 148 4.90 13.29 -1.07
CA ALA A 148 5.38 12.03 -1.65
C ALA A 148 6.89 11.83 -1.46
N ASN A 149 7.68 12.87 -1.80
CA ASN A 149 9.11 12.86 -1.57
C ASN A 149 9.47 12.71 -0.08
N PHE A 150 8.66 13.29 0.81
CA PHE A 150 8.88 13.17 2.25
C PHE A 150 8.67 11.75 2.76
N VAL A 151 7.64 11.04 2.28
CA VAL A 151 7.46 9.61 2.57
C VAL A 151 8.69 8.81 2.15
N SER A 152 9.22 9.08 0.95
CA SER A 152 10.42 8.41 0.44
C SER A 152 11.65 8.66 1.34
N LYS A 153 11.88 9.91 1.75
CA LYS A 153 12.98 10.25 2.68
C LYS A 153 12.83 9.56 4.04
N VAL A 154 11.62 9.54 4.60
CA VAL A 154 11.34 8.83 5.86
C VAL A 154 11.58 7.34 5.70
N TYR A 155 11.13 6.74 4.60
CA TYR A 155 11.37 5.33 4.27
C TYR A 155 12.86 5.01 4.19
N GLU A 156 13.63 5.76 3.42
CA GLU A 156 15.08 5.56 3.29
C GLU A 156 15.78 5.67 4.64
N ALA A 157 15.45 6.68 5.44
CA ALA A 157 16.04 6.89 6.77
C ALA A 157 15.69 5.76 7.75
N VAL A 158 14.45 5.25 7.72
CA VAL A 158 14.04 4.10 8.55
C VAL A 158 14.73 2.82 8.11
N VAL A 159 14.78 2.54 6.81
CA VAL A 159 15.44 1.34 6.26
C VAL A 159 16.95 1.36 6.54
N ALA A 160 17.58 2.53 6.50
CA ALA A 160 18.98 2.69 6.88
C ALA A 160 19.25 2.32 8.34
N LYS A 161 18.27 2.54 9.24
CA LYS A 161 18.36 2.09 10.65
C LYS A 161 18.09 0.60 10.80
N ASN A 162 17.13 0.05 10.07
CA ASN A 162 16.85 -1.39 10.07
C ASN A 162 16.18 -1.81 8.75
N SER A 163 16.89 -2.63 7.97
CA SER A 163 16.46 -3.07 6.64
C SER A 163 15.22 -3.94 6.64
N ALA A 164 14.85 -4.55 7.77
CA ALA A 164 13.62 -5.33 7.91
C ALA A 164 12.36 -4.48 7.69
N TYR A 165 12.43 -3.16 7.88
CA TYR A 165 11.31 -2.24 7.66
C TYR A 165 11.08 -1.86 6.20
N GLY A 166 11.92 -2.33 5.27
CA GLY A 166 11.74 -2.11 3.84
C GLY A 166 10.62 -2.92 3.21
N ALA A 167 10.07 -3.90 3.92
CA ALA A 167 8.96 -4.72 3.45
C ALA A 167 7.60 -4.03 3.69
N THR A 168 7.21 -3.11 2.81
CA THR A 168 5.98 -2.31 2.95
C THR A 168 4.79 -2.89 2.16
N PRO A 169 3.54 -2.71 2.66
CA PRO A 169 2.32 -3.04 1.91
C PRO A 169 1.89 -1.93 0.94
N PHE A 170 2.83 -1.08 0.53
CA PHE A 170 2.62 0.04 -0.39
C PHE A 170 3.89 0.26 -1.23
N PRO A 171 3.76 0.76 -2.47
CA PRO A 171 4.91 1.26 -3.22
C PRO A 171 5.42 2.52 -2.54
N VAL A 172 6.72 2.62 -2.28
CA VAL A 172 7.32 3.88 -1.82
C VAL A 172 6.99 4.96 -2.84
N PRO A 173 6.21 5.98 -2.47
CA PRO A 173 5.56 6.86 -3.43
C PRO A 173 6.54 7.91 -3.95
N ASP A 174 6.70 7.94 -5.27
CA ASP A 174 7.41 8.97 -6.04
C ASP A 174 6.45 10.02 -6.65
N THR A 175 5.14 9.78 -6.51
CA THR A 175 4.07 10.66 -6.98
C THR A 175 3.05 10.94 -5.87
N LYS A 176 2.34 12.06 -6.02
CA LYS A 176 1.25 12.44 -5.10
C LYS A 176 0.09 11.45 -5.15
N GLU A 177 -0.15 10.84 -6.30
CA GLU A 177 -1.20 9.85 -6.53
C GLU A 177 -0.96 8.60 -5.70
N LEU A 178 0.26 8.06 -5.72
CA LEU A 178 0.63 6.91 -4.88
C LEU A 178 0.59 7.29 -3.40
N ALA A 179 1.08 8.48 -3.02
CA ALA A 179 1.01 8.90 -1.62
C ALA A 179 -0.44 9.03 -1.11
N ALA A 180 -1.37 9.50 -1.95
CA ALA A 180 -2.79 9.60 -1.62
C ALA A 180 -3.49 8.24 -1.58
N GLU A 181 -3.28 7.40 -2.60
CA GLU A 181 -3.89 6.05 -2.71
C GLU A 181 -3.51 5.16 -1.52
N TYR A 182 -2.25 5.27 -1.06
CA TYR A 182 -1.69 4.43 0.00
C TYR A 182 -1.63 5.12 1.37
N ALA A 183 -2.29 6.26 1.57
CA ALA A 183 -2.16 7.05 2.80
C ALA A 183 -2.37 6.20 4.08
N MET A 184 -3.43 5.40 4.15
CA MET A 184 -3.70 4.52 5.31
C MET A 184 -2.65 3.42 5.48
N PHE A 185 -2.10 2.89 4.40
CA PHE A 185 -1.07 1.85 4.43
C PHE A 185 0.26 2.41 4.93
N ILE A 186 0.61 3.61 4.47
CA ILE A 186 1.78 4.35 4.94
C ILE A 186 1.62 4.65 6.42
N ARG A 187 0.46 5.16 6.85
CA ARG A 187 0.15 5.41 8.27
C ARG A 187 0.26 4.16 9.14
N ASN A 188 -0.33 3.04 8.71
CA ASN A 188 -0.22 1.79 9.45
C ASN A 188 1.25 1.36 9.63
N TRP A 189 2.06 1.46 8.56
CA TRP A 189 3.49 1.19 8.64
C TRP A 189 4.23 2.18 9.56
N LEU A 190 3.94 3.48 9.49
CA LEU A 190 4.50 4.48 10.40
C LEU A 190 4.14 4.19 11.87
N SER A 191 2.93 3.71 12.14
CA SER A 191 2.52 3.33 13.49
C SER A 191 3.34 2.16 14.04
N LYS A 192 3.62 1.15 13.19
CA LYS A 192 4.48 0.00 13.51
C LYS A 192 5.94 0.42 13.69
N ILE A 193 6.42 1.40 12.92
CA ILE A 193 7.77 1.95 13.11
C ILE A 193 7.86 2.71 14.43
N ARG A 194 6.89 3.57 14.72
CA ARG A 194 6.89 4.41 15.92
C ARG A 194 6.91 3.58 17.20
N SER A 195 6.17 2.48 17.26
CA SER A 195 6.19 1.59 18.43
C SER A 195 7.59 0.99 18.68
N VAL A 196 8.36 0.73 17.61
CA VAL A 196 9.69 0.13 17.72
C VAL A 196 10.81 1.17 17.91
N LEU A 197 10.76 2.29 17.20
CA LEU A 197 11.73 3.37 17.42
C LEU A 197 11.58 4.01 18.80
N GLY A 198 10.35 4.10 19.32
CA GLY A 198 10.08 4.60 20.67
C GLY A 198 10.51 3.65 21.80
N SER A 199 10.69 2.35 21.53
CA SER A 199 11.15 1.37 22.52
C SER A 199 12.67 1.25 22.63
N ASN A 200 13.43 1.89 21.74
CA ASN A 200 14.90 1.99 21.83
C ASN A 200 15.37 3.29 22.54
N VAL A 201 14.47 4.00 23.24
CA VAL A 201 14.77 5.22 24.02
C VAL A 201 14.55 5.02 25.52
N ALA A 202 14.61 3.78 26.00
CA ALA A 202 14.56 3.45 27.43
C ALA A 202 15.89 2.83 27.89
#